data_AF-A0A7X7XL47-F1
#
_entry.id   AF-A0A7X7XL47-F1
#
_cell.length_a   1.000
_cell.length_b   1.000
_cell.length_c   1.000
_cell.angle_alpha   90.00
_cell.angle_beta   90.00
_cell.angle_gamma   90.00
#
_symmetry.space_group_name_H-M   'P 1'
#
loop_
_entity.id
_entity.type
_entity.pdbx_description
1 polymer ?
#
loop_
_entity_poly.entity_id
_entity_poly.type
_entity_poly.pdbx_seq_one_letter_code
_entity_poly.pdbx_strand_id
1 'polypeptide(L)'
;MNDTVSPRRRREVIDALRRGTVPANGLDLLAVGLERFGSALDAELDAVAGGSAVFKAVRGEYGSGKTFFTRHLAERALRRGWATAEVQVSETETPLHRLETVYRRITESLRTATVPPSAFRSVLDGWLFTLESDAVAADPALAGASDGVVTAAVDRLLEARLAAVSSKTPAFAQVLRAYRAASLAGDAPTADGLAAWVGGQPHVAASAKRSAGIRGDLDHFGAMAFLQGLLTVLKDAGHPGLLVVLDEVETLQRVRGDVRDKALNALRQLIDEVDSGRYPGLYLLITGT
;
A
#
# COMPACT_ATOMS: atom_id res chain seq x y z
N MET A 1 32.73 3.81 -0.49
CA MET A 1 32.87 3.78 -1.95
C MET A 1 32.31 5.08 -2.49
N ASN A 2 33.08 5.82 -3.29
CA ASN A 2 32.60 7.04 -3.94
C ASN A 2 31.70 6.66 -5.10
N ASP A 3 30.41 6.48 -4.84
CA ASP A 3 29.40 6.37 -5.89
C ASP A 3 29.25 7.73 -6.56
N THR A 4 29.78 7.85 -7.77
CA THR A 4 29.60 9.04 -8.61
C THR A 4 28.11 9.28 -8.86
N VAL A 5 27.54 10.27 -8.18
CA VAL A 5 26.14 10.70 -8.33
C VAL A 5 25.91 11.19 -9.75
N SER A 6 24.92 10.62 -10.43
CA SER A 6 24.59 10.97 -11.82
C SER A 6 24.16 12.45 -11.94
N PRO A 7 24.44 13.12 -13.09
CA PRO A 7 24.06 14.52 -13.30
C PRO A 7 22.56 14.78 -13.14
N ARG A 8 21.71 13.81 -13.54
CA ARG A 8 20.25 13.87 -13.39
C ARG A 8 19.86 13.88 -11.91
N ARG A 9 20.37 12.92 -11.12
CA ARG A 9 20.09 12.80 -9.68
C ARG A 9 20.56 14.05 -8.92
N ARG A 10 21.72 14.60 -9.29
CA ARG A 10 22.22 15.87 -8.73
C ARG A 10 21.26 17.04 -8.99
N ARG A 11 20.76 17.16 -10.22
CA ARG A 11 19.84 18.25 -10.60
C ARG A 11 18.51 18.16 -9.86
N GLU A 12 17.93 16.96 -9.76
CA GLU A 12 16.69 16.73 -8.99
C GLU A 12 16.81 17.15 -7.53
N VAL A 13 17.93 16.78 -6.88
CA VAL A 13 18.21 17.17 -5.50
C VAL A 13 18.35 18.69 -5.36
N ILE A 14 19.14 19.33 -6.23
CA ILE A 14 19.34 20.79 -6.20
C ILE A 14 18.01 21.54 -6.43
N ASP A 15 17.18 21.08 -7.37
CA ASP A 15 15.91 21.74 -7.72
C ASP A 15 14.88 21.65 -6.59
N ALA A 16 14.81 20.51 -5.89
CA ALA A 16 13.96 20.37 -4.71
C ALA A 16 14.40 21.30 -3.58
N LEU A 17 15.71 21.35 -3.29
CA LEU A 17 16.27 22.26 -2.29
C LEU A 17 16.00 23.74 -2.65
N ARG A 18 16.10 24.12 -3.93
CA ARG A 18 15.74 25.48 -4.39
C ARG A 18 14.28 25.86 -4.15
N ARG A 19 13.37 24.87 -4.17
CA ARG A 19 11.94 25.07 -3.87
C ARG A 19 11.60 24.96 -2.38
N GLY A 20 12.60 24.68 -1.52
CA GLY A 20 12.37 24.43 -0.10
C GLY A 20 11.65 23.10 0.18
N THR A 21 11.72 22.14 -0.75
CA THR A 21 11.09 20.83 -0.59
C THR A 21 12.11 19.70 -0.45
N VAL A 22 11.69 18.62 0.20
CA VAL A 22 12.50 17.41 0.34
C VAL A 22 12.56 16.67 -1.02
N PRO A 23 13.74 16.33 -1.56
CA PRO A 23 13.85 15.61 -2.84
C PRO A 23 13.09 14.29 -2.85
N ALA A 24 12.58 13.89 -4.01
CA ALA A 24 11.93 12.59 -4.19
C ALA A 24 12.94 11.43 -4.28
N ASN A 25 14.15 11.70 -4.80
CA ASN A 25 15.26 10.76 -4.93
C ASN A 25 16.54 11.37 -4.37
N GLY A 26 17.51 10.55 -3.98
CA GLY A 26 18.84 11.05 -3.58
C GLY A 26 18.87 11.60 -2.15
N LEU A 27 17.99 11.10 -1.29
CA LEU A 27 17.91 11.50 0.12
C LEU A 27 19.11 11.04 0.93
N ASP A 28 19.64 9.87 0.60
CA ASP A 28 20.93 9.35 1.06
C ASP A 28 22.10 10.33 0.89
N LEU A 29 22.07 11.23 -0.11
CA LEU A 29 23.12 12.25 -0.31
C LEU A 29 23.05 13.39 0.70
N LEU A 30 21.90 13.57 1.35
CA LEU A 30 21.63 14.65 2.29
C LEU A 30 21.39 14.13 3.73
N ALA A 31 21.26 12.82 3.90
CA ALA A 31 20.98 12.22 5.18
C ALA A 31 22.23 12.31 6.07
N VAL A 32 22.16 13.17 7.08
CA VAL A 32 23.22 13.33 8.09
C VAL A 32 22.64 13.09 9.47
N GLY A 33 23.28 12.22 10.26
CA GLY A 33 22.91 11.96 11.65
C GLY A 33 21.70 11.03 11.81
N LEU A 34 21.18 10.46 10.72
CA LEU A 34 20.13 9.43 10.75
C LEU A 34 20.69 8.02 10.91
N GLU A 35 21.99 7.83 10.75
CA GLU A 35 22.69 6.54 10.88
C GLU A 35 22.45 5.90 12.25
N ARG A 36 22.31 6.73 13.29
CA ARG A 36 22.00 6.28 14.67
C ARG A 36 20.67 5.52 14.78
N PHE A 37 19.74 5.74 13.85
CA PHE A 37 18.46 5.03 13.82
C PHE A 37 18.51 3.79 12.91
N GLY A 38 19.57 3.64 12.10
CA GLY A 38 19.65 2.64 11.05
C GLY A 38 19.43 1.21 11.55
N SER A 39 20.15 0.79 12.59
CA SER A 39 20.03 -0.57 13.13
C SER A 39 18.64 -0.88 13.67
N ALA A 40 17.98 0.10 14.31
CA ALA A 40 16.63 -0.07 14.84
C ALA A 40 15.61 -0.18 13.69
N LEU A 41 15.69 0.72 12.70
CA LEU A 41 14.81 0.69 11.54
C LEU A 41 14.99 -0.59 10.72
N ASP A 42 16.23 -1.05 10.54
CA ASP A 42 16.51 -2.26 9.78
C ASP A 42 15.95 -3.50 10.48
N ALA A 43 16.11 -3.61 11.80
CA ALA A 43 15.54 -4.70 12.61
C ALA A 43 14.01 -4.68 12.63
N GLU A 44 13.39 -3.50 12.68
CA GLU A 44 11.93 -3.37 12.62
C GLU A 44 11.37 -3.77 11.25
N LEU A 45 12.03 -3.36 10.16
CA LEU A 45 11.71 -3.86 8.82
C LEU A 45 11.93 -5.38 8.73
N ASP A 46 13.01 -5.94 9.26
CA ASP A 46 13.22 -7.41 9.28
C ASP A 46 12.09 -8.14 10.02
N ALA A 47 11.66 -7.63 11.18
CA ALA A 47 10.57 -8.22 11.95
C ALA A 47 9.26 -8.26 11.15
N VAL A 48 8.90 -7.15 10.51
CA VAL A 48 7.68 -7.05 9.71
C VAL A 48 7.75 -7.90 8.45
N ALA A 49 8.91 -8.00 7.79
CA ALA A 49 9.14 -8.94 6.70
C ALA A 49 8.97 -10.40 7.14
N GLY A 50 9.30 -10.70 8.41
CA GLY A 50 9.03 -11.98 9.06
C GLY A 50 7.57 -12.26 9.39
N GLY A 51 6.66 -11.30 9.12
CA GLY A 51 5.22 -11.43 9.32
C GLY A 51 4.66 -10.71 10.55
N SER A 52 5.46 -9.93 11.27
CA SER A 52 4.94 -9.04 12.31
C SER A 52 4.26 -7.80 11.71
N ALA A 53 3.60 -7.01 12.56
CA ALA A 53 3.15 -5.67 12.23
C ALA A 53 3.79 -4.69 13.23
N VAL A 54 4.12 -3.47 12.79
CA VAL A 54 4.79 -2.47 13.64
C VAL A 54 4.06 -1.13 13.52
N PHE A 55 3.88 -0.47 14.66
CA PHE A 55 3.46 0.93 14.73
C PHE A 55 4.57 1.79 15.32
N LYS A 56 4.82 2.97 14.72
CA LYS A 56 5.73 3.99 15.24
C LYS A 56 5.17 5.40 15.06
N ALA A 57 5.54 6.28 15.99
CA ALA A 57 5.25 7.70 15.90
C ALA A 57 6.56 8.52 15.89
N VAL A 58 6.69 9.42 14.92
CA VAL A 58 7.80 10.36 14.82
C VAL A 58 7.29 11.72 15.25
N ARG A 59 7.70 12.14 16.44
CA ARG A 59 7.33 13.42 17.02
C ARG A 59 8.48 14.40 16.93
N GLY A 60 8.18 15.64 16.57
CA GLY A 60 9.15 16.72 16.54
C GLY A 60 8.51 18.05 16.14
N GLU A 61 9.19 19.14 16.45
CA GLU A 61 8.74 20.48 16.08
C GLU A 61 8.61 20.67 14.56
N TYR A 62 7.91 21.72 14.14
CA TYR A 62 7.85 22.07 12.72
C TYR A 62 9.26 22.35 12.19
N GLY A 63 9.59 21.79 11.02
CA GLY A 63 10.94 21.93 10.44
C GLY A 63 12.02 21.03 11.05
N SER A 64 11.72 20.20 12.06
CA SER A 64 12.69 19.27 12.68
C SER A 64 13.15 18.10 11.80
N GLY A 65 12.66 18.02 10.55
CA GLY A 65 13.03 16.98 9.60
C GLY A 65 12.17 15.72 9.63
N LYS A 66 10.94 15.76 10.18
CA LYS A 66 10.02 14.61 10.21
C LYS A 66 9.78 14.01 8.81
N THR A 67 9.36 14.82 7.85
CA THR A 67 9.14 14.38 6.45
C THR A 67 10.44 13.89 5.80
N PHE A 68 11.59 14.46 6.16
CA PHE A 68 12.88 13.96 5.68
C PHE A 68 13.16 12.55 6.23
N PHE A 69 12.93 12.33 7.52
CA PHE A 69 13.09 11.03 8.17
C PHE A 69 12.15 9.96 7.57
N THR A 70 10.87 10.28 7.37
CA THR A 70 9.90 9.32 6.83
C THR A 70 10.24 8.92 5.39
N ARG A 71 10.63 9.88 4.56
CA ARG A 71 11.06 9.60 3.18
C ARG A 71 12.38 8.83 3.13
N HIS A 72 13.28 9.10 4.07
CA HIS A 72 14.52 8.34 4.20
C HIS A 72 14.25 6.87 4.60
N LEU A 73 13.32 6.62 5.54
CA LEU A 73 12.86 5.27 5.86
C LEU A 73 12.19 4.61 4.65
N ALA A 74 11.34 5.33 3.91
CA ALA A 74 10.72 4.80 2.71
C ALA A 74 11.75 4.42 1.64
N GLU A 75 12.78 5.22 1.42
CA GLU A 75 13.87 4.89 0.48
C GLU A 75 14.65 3.65 0.94
N ARG A 76 14.89 3.48 2.25
CA ARG A 76 15.49 2.26 2.83
C ARG A 76 14.60 1.04 2.58
N ALA A 77 13.30 1.14 2.82
CA ALA A 77 12.34 0.06 2.59
C ALA A 77 12.28 -0.31 1.10
N LEU A 78 12.21 0.67 0.20
CA LEU A 78 12.20 0.45 -1.27
C LEU A 78 13.46 -0.30 -1.74
N ARG A 79 14.65 0.06 -1.23
CA ARG A 79 15.89 -0.67 -1.55
C ARG A 79 15.87 -2.13 -1.12
N ARG A 80 15.03 -2.48 -0.15
CA ARG A 80 14.80 -3.85 0.34
C ARG A 80 13.61 -4.53 -0.34
N GLY A 81 13.09 -3.96 -1.43
CA GLY A 81 11.99 -4.53 -2.22
C GLY A 81 10.60 -4.28 -1.65
N TRP A 82 10.45 -3.42 -0.65
CA TRP A 82 9.15 -3.12 -0.06
C TRP A 82 8.29 -2.24 -0.96
N ALA A 83 6.98 -2.28 -0.73
CA ALA A 83 6.09 -1.22 -1.18
C ALA A 83 5.98 -0.13 -0.10
N THR A 84 5.76 1.11 -0.53
CA THR A 84 5.60 2.25 0.38
C THR A 84 4.43 3.12 -0.05
N ALA A 85 3.71 3.72 0.90
CA ALA A 85 2.66 4.70 0.66
C ALA A 85 2.80 5.86 1.66
N GLU A 86 2.76 7.10 1.17
CA GLU A 86 2.77 8.32 1.98
C GLU A 86 1.39 8.98 1.83
N VAL A 87 0.73 9.25 2.95
CA VAL A 87 -0.63 9.80 3.01
C VAL A 87 -0.62 11.00 3.93
N GLN A 88 -0.89 12.18 3.37
CA GLN A 88 -1.03 13.40 4.14
C GLN A 88 -2.43 13.48 4.76
N VAL A 89 -2.49 13.56 6.09
CA VAL A 89 -3.75 13.66 6.84
C VAL A 89 -4.26 15.09 6.77
N SER A 90 -5.53 15.25 6.45
CA SER A 90 -6.20 16.54 6.43
C SER A 90 -7.69 16.38 6.74
N GLU A 91 -8.33 17.41 7.28
CA GLU A 91 -9.76 17.37 7.58
C GLU A 91 -10.62 17.20 6.31
N THR A 92 -10.23 17.88 5.23
CA THR A 92 -11.05 18.02 4.02
C THR A 92 -10.83 16.90 3.01
N GLU A 93 -9.59 16.44 2.84
CA GLU A 93 -9.24 15.49 1.78
C GLU A 93 -9.00 14.07 2.28
N THR A 94 -8.40 13.93 3.47
CA THR A 94 -8.04 12.63 4.05
C THR A 94 -8.40 12.56 5.54
N PRO A 95 -9.70 12.68 5.90
CA PRO A 95 -10.11 12.63 7.29
C PRO A 95 -9.84 11.25 7.88
N LEU A 96 -9.06 11.20 8.96
CA LEU A 96 -8.59 9.93 9.55
C LEU A 96 -9.71 9.03 10.09
N HIS A 97 -10.89 9.58 10.37
CA HIS A 97 -12.07 8.80 10.77
C HIS A 97 -12.78 8.08 9.60
N ARG A 98 -12.39 8.37 8.35
CA ARG A 98 -12.89 7.72 7.12
C ARG A 98 -11.81 6.82 6.54
N LEU A 99 -11.72 5.59 7.04
CA LEU A 99 -10.65 4.65 6.65
C LEU A 99 -10.76 4.21 5.19
N GLU A 100 -11.94 4.27 4.58
CA GLU A 100 -12.11 4.12 3.13
C GLU A 100 -11.36 5.19 2.33
N THR A 101 -11.28 6.42 2.86
CA THR A 101 -10.50 7.49 2.25
C THR A 101 -9.01 7.28 2.45
N VAL A 102 -8.60 6.87 3.64
CA VAL A 102 -7.19 6.58 3.95
C VAL A 102 -6.68 5.44 3.07
N TYR A 103 -7.44 4.35 2.96
CA TYR A 103 -7.10 3.23 2.08
C TYR A 103 -6.99 3.65 0.62
N ARG A 104 -7.93 4.47 0.12
CA ARG A 104 -7.81 5.04 -1.23
C ARG A 104 -6.53 5.85 -1.41
N ARG A 105 -6.15 6.69 -0.45
CA ARG A 105 -4.88 7.44 -0.52
C ARG A 105 -3.67 6.52 -0.49
N ILE A 106 -3.72 5.43 0.27
CA ILE A 106 -2.66 4.39 0.29
C ILE A 106 -2.48 3.79 -1.11
N THR A 107 -3.56 3.40 -1.79
CA THR A 107 -3.48 2.78 -3.12
C THR A 107 -3.04 3.78 -4.19
N GLU A 108 -3.46 5.05 -4.09
CA GLU A 108 -3.05 6.14 -4.99
C GLU A 108 -1.56 6.49 -4.85
N SER A 109 -1.03 6.52 -3.61
CA SER A 109 0.37 6.87 -3.34
C SER A 109 1.31 5.67 -3.30
N LEU A 110 0.78 4.45 -3.41
CA LEU A 110 1.55 3.21 -3.44
C LEU A 110 2.62 3.29 -4.52
N ARG A 111 3.86 2.98 -4.14
CA ARG A 111 5.01 2.87 -5.05
C ARG A 111 5.88 1.69 -4.65
N THR A 112 6.67 1.21 -5.61
CA THR A 112 7.68 0.17 -5.41
C THR A 112 9.04 0.69 -5.86
N ALA A 113 10.10 -0.11 -5.73
CA ALA A 113 11.43 0.29 -6.20
C ALA A 113 11.48 0.56 -7.71
N THR A 114 10.62 -0.11 -8.48
CA THR A 114 10.61 -0.07 -9.96
C THR A 114 9.46 0.72 -10.53
N VAL A 115 8.38 0.93 -9.75
CA VAL A 115 7.17 1.62 -10.21
C VAL A 115 6.96 2.89 -9.37
N PRO A 116 6.82 4.07 -10.01
CA PRO A 116 6.50 5.32 -9.32
C PRO A 116 5.12 5.25 -8.63
N PRO A 117 4.69 6.31 -7.90
CA PRO A 117 3.35 6.35 -7.30
C PRO A 117 2.22 5.95 -8.26
N SER A 118 1.15 5.40 -7.69
CA SER A 118 0.06 4.69 -8.39
C SER A 118 0.44 3.30 -8.91
N ALA A 119 1.36 2.62 -8.21
CA ALA A 119 1.81 1.27 -8.53
C ALA A 119 0.77 0.16 -8.25
N PHE A 120 -0.37 0.48 -7.64
CA PHE A 120 -1.36 -0.50 -7.21
C PHE A 120 -1.78 -1.46 -8.34
N ARG A 121 -2.08 -0.93 -9.53
CA ARG A 121 -2.43 -1.77 -10.68
C ARG A 121 -1.28 -2.70 -11.10
N SER A 122 -0.06 -2.15 -11.22
CA SER A 122 1.11 -2.96 -11.56
C SER A 122 1.40 -4.06 -10.54
N VAL A 123 1.10 -3.81 -9.26
CA VAL A 123 1.16 -4.82 -8.20
C VAL A 123 0.09 -5.90 -8.40
N LEU A 124 -1.15 -5.54 -8.73
CA LEU A 124 -2.20 -6.51 -9.04
C LEU A 124 -1.80 -7.39 -10.23
N ASP A 125 -1.33 -6.78 -11.31
CA ASP A 125 -0.91 -7.50 -12.52
C ASP A 125 0.25 -8.46 -12.25
N GLY A 126 1.28 -7.99 -11.52
CA GLY A 126 2.42 -8.82 -11.11
C GLY A 126 2.01 -9.98 -10.19
N TRP A 127 1.06 -9.73 -9.28
CA TRP A 127 0.53 -10.78 -8.43
C TRP A 127 -0.26 -11.84 -9.22
N LEU A 128 -1.11 -11.42 -10.16
CA LEU A 128 -1.86 -12.36 -11.01
C LEU A 128 -0.92 -13.24 -11.85
N PHE A 129 0.16 -12.67 -12.39
CA PHE A 129 1.19 -13.43 -13.09
C PHE A 129 1.89 -14.45 -12.17
N THR A 130 2.15 -14.05 -10.92
CA THR A 130 2.74 -14.94 -9.91
C THR A 130 1.80 -16.09 -9.56
N LEU A 131 0.51 -15.83 -9.39
CA LEU A 131 -0.49 -16.87 -9.15
C LEU A 131 -0.58 -17.89 -10.29
N GLU A 132 -0.50 -17.43 -11.53
CA GLU A 132 -0.50 -18.33 -12.69
C GLU A 132 0.76 -19.20 -12.72
N SER A 133 1.91 -18.59 -12.46
CA SER A 133 3.20 -19.31 -12.36
C SER A 133 3.18 -20.35 -11.23
N ASP A 134 2.67 -19.98 -10.06
CA ASP A 134 2.52 -20.87 -8.91
C ASP A 134 1.57 -22.03 -9.19
N ALA A 135 0.45 -21.77 -9.87
CA ALA A 135 -0.51 -22.81 -10.24
C ALA A 135 0.14 -23.85 -11.17
N VAL A 136 0.87 -23.40 -12.20
CA VAL A 136 1.60 -24.29 -13.13
C VAL A 136 2.74 -25.03 -12.43
N ALA A 137 3.43 -24.38 -11.49
CA ALA A 137 4.48 -25.03 -10.70
C ALA A 137 3.93 -26.13 -9.77
N ALA A 138 2.75 -25.90 -9.18
CA ALA A 138 2.08 -26.86 -8.31
C ALA A 138 1.47 -28.04 -9.09
N ASP A 139 1.02 -27.81 -10.33
CA ASP A 139 0.51 -28.84 -11.23
C ASP A 139 1.07 -28.65 -12.65
N PRO A 140 2.20 -29.31 -12.98
CA PRO A 140 2.83 -29.21 -14.30
C PRO A 140 1.93 -29.67 -15.46
N ALA A 141 0.86 -30.42 -15.21
CA ALA A 141 -0.09 -30.80 -16.25
C ALA A 141 -0.87 -29.59 -16.80
N LEU A 142 -0.94 -28.48 -16.05
CA LEU A 142 -1.56 -27.25 -16.49
C LEU A 142 -0.82 -26.57 -17.65
N ALA A 143 0.48 -26.80 -17.82
CA ALA A 143 1.28 -26.17 -18.89
C ALA A 143 0.81 -26.56 -20.31
N GLY A 144 0.13 -27.70 -20.47
CA GLY A 144 -0.47 -28.14 -21.73
C GLY A 144 -1.99 -28.21 -21.69
N ALA A 145 -2.63 -27.71 -20.63
CA ALA A 145 -4.08 -27.75 -20.48
C ALA A 145 -4.74 -26.60 -21.27
N SER A 146 -6.07 -26.68 -21.44
CA SER A 146 -6.82 -25.59 -22.04
C SER A 146 -6.91 -24.38 -21.10
N ASP A 147 -7.05 -23.19 -21.67
CA ASP A 147 -7.14 -21.91 -20.93
C ASP A 147 -8.21 -21.92 -19.83
N GLY A 148 -9.32 -22.64 -20.04
CA GLY A 148 -10.39 -22.78 -19.06
C GLY A 148 -9.96 -23.59 -17.82
N VAL A 149 -9.15 -24.64 -18.00
CA VAL A 149 -8.62 -25.46 -16.90
C VAL A 149 -7.58 -24.68 -16.11
N VAL A 150 -6.67 -23.98 -16.79
CA VAL A 150 -5.68 -23.10 -16.16
C VAL A 150 -6.40 -22.01 -15.37
N THR A 151 -7.39 -21.35 -15.97
CA THR A 151 -8.20 -20.32 -15.31
C THR A 151 -8.86 -20.82 -14.03
N ALA A 152 -9.51 -21.99 -14.07
CA ALA A 152 -10.14 -22.57 -12.89
C ALA A 152 -9.12 -22.95 -11.80
N ALA A 153 -7.89 -23.33 -12.16
CA ALA A 153 -6.82 -23.60 -11.19
C ALA A 153 -6.32 -22.31 -10.53
N VAL A 154 -6.07 -21.26 -11.32
CA VAL A 154 -5.63 -19.95 -10.80
C VAL A 154 -6.70 -19.33 -9.92
N ASP A 155 -7.98 -19.39 -10.30
CA ASP A 155 -9.08 -18.85 -9.50
C ASP A 155 -9.21 -19.57 -8.14
N ARG A 156 -9.01 -20.89 -8.11
CA ARG A 156 -8.96 -21.65 -6.85
C ARG A 156 -7.78 -21.24 -5.98
N LEU A 157 -6.60 -21.04 -6.58
CA LEU A 157 -5.42 -20.58 -5.86
C LEU A 157 -5.61 -19.18 -5.29
N LEU A 158 -6.18 -18.26 -6.08
CA LEU A 158 -6.54 -16.90 -5.66
C LEU A 158 -7.45 -16.93 -4.43
N GLU A 159 -8.52 -17.72 -4.47
CA GLU A 159 -9.44 -17.87 -3.33
C GLU A 159 -8.75 -18.48 -2.11
N ALA A 160 -7.85 -19.45 -2.30
CA ALA A 160 -7.08 -20.04 -1.21
C ALA A 160 -6.14 -19.01 -0.55
N ARG A 161 -5.42 -18.21 -1.33
CA ARG A 161 -4.52 -17.15 -0.82
C ARG A 161 -5.29 -16.06 -0.08
N LEU A 162 -6.46 -15.69 -0.56
CA LEU A 162 -7.29 -14.64 0.03
C LEU A 162 -8.29 -15.15 1.07
N ALA A 163 -8.33 -16.44 1.40
CA ALA A 163 -9.36 -17.03 2.26
C ALA A 163 -9.54 -16.30 3.61
N ALA A 164 -8.43 -15.88 4.24
CA ALA A 164 -8.47 -15.12 5.49
C ALA A 164 -9.20 -13.77 5.34
N VAL A 165 -9.01 -13.09 4.20
CA VAL A 165 -9.62 -11.79 3.87
C VAL A 165 -11.06 -11.97 3.40
N SER A 166 -11.29 -12.94 2.51
CA SER A 166 -12.61 -13.27 1.94
C SER A 166 -13.62 -13.72 3.00
N SER A 167 -13.17 -14.31 4.10
CA SER A 167 -14.06 -14.75 5.20
C SER A 167 -14.91 -13.60 5.78
N LYS A 168 -14.36 -12.37 5.80
CA LYS A 168 -15.04 -11.17 6.31
C LYS A 168 -15.52 -10.26 5.18
N THR A 169 -14.82 -10.26 4.04
CA THR A 169 -15.14 -9.39 2.92
C THR A 169 -14.93 -10.12 1.58
N PRO A 170 -15.91 -10.94 1.14
CA PRO A 170 -15.81 -11.72 -0.09
C PRO A 170 -15.61 -10.87 -1.35
N ALA A 171 -16.07 -9.62 -1.31
CA ALA A 171 -16.03 -8.70 -2.44
C ALA A 171 -14.60 -8.43 -2.95
N PHE A 172 -13.57 -8.51 -2.08
CA PHE A 172 -12.18 -8.30 -2.50
C PHE A 172 -11.73 -9.39 -3.49
N ALA A 173 -11.84 -10.67 -3.12
CA ALA A 173 -11.47 -11.79 -4.00
C ALA A 173 -12.40 -11.89 -5.22
N GLN A 174 -13.71 -11.65 -5.04
CA GLN A 174 -14.68 -11.63 -6.13
C GLN A 174 -14.28 -10.63 -7.22
N VAL A 175 -13.88 -9.42 -6.85
CA VAL A 175 -13.47 -8.41 -7.82
C VAL A 175 -12.12 -8.72 -8.45
N LEU A 176 -11.17 -9.29 -7.71
CA LEU A 176 -9.88 -9.68 -8.28
C LEU A 176 -10.01 -10.82 -9.31
N ARG A 177 -10.95 -11.76 -9.13
CA ARG A 177 -11.30 -12.74 -10.16
C ARG A 177 -11.89 -12.09 -11.40
N ALA A 178 -12.84 -11.17 -11.22
CA ALA A 178 -13.42 -10.43 -12.34
C ALA A 178 -12.39 -9.55 -13.06
N TYR A 179 -11.46 -8.94 -12.31
CA TYR A 179 -10.35 -8.17 -12.84
C TYR A 179 -9.42 -9.03 -13.71
N ARG A 180 -9.07 -10.23 -13.23
CA ARG A 180 -8.29 -11.20 -14.00
C ARG A 180 -9.02 -11.60 -15.29
N ALA A 181 -10.30 -11.96 -15.19
CA ALA A 181 -11.11 -12.33 -16.36
C ALA A 181 -11.18 -11.21 -17.41
N ALA A 182 -11.40 -9.96 -16.97
CA ALA A 182 -11.41 -8.79 -17.86
C ALA A 182 -10.03 -8.55 -18.50
N SER A 183 -8.95 -8.74 -17.74
CA SER A 183 -7.58 -8.58 -18.24
C SER A 183 -7.23 -9.61 -19.31
N LEU A 184 -7.60 -10.88 -19.11
CA LEU A 184 -7.41 -11.96 -20.10
C LEU A 184 -8.27 -11.76 -21.36
N ALA A 185 -9.47 -11.20 -21.21
CA ALA A 185 -10.35 -10.88 -22.33
C ALA A 185 -9.92 -9.61 -23.10
N GLY A 186 -8.90 -8.87 -22.63
CA GLY A 186 -8.51 -7.58 -23.21
C GLY A 186 -9.52 -6.45 -22.98
N ASP A 187 -10.46 -6.62 -22.05
CA ASP A 187 -11.45 -5.60 -21.70
C ASP A 187 -10.85 -4.60 -20.70
N ALA A 188 -9.99 -3.71 -21.22
CA ALA A 188 -9.33 -2.68 -20.43
C ALA A 188 -10.31 -1.77 -19.67
N PRO A 189 -11.44 -1.27 -20.23
CA PRO A 189 -12.40 -0.47 -19.48
C PRO A 189 -12.96 -1.17 -18.24
N THR A 190 -13.30 -2.46 -18.34
CA THR A 190 -13.78 -3.22 -17.19
C THR A 190 -12.65 -3.46 -16.19
N ALA A 191 -11.48 -3.90 -16.65
CA ALA A 191 -10.31 -4.12 -15.79
C ALA A 191 -9.94 -2.84 -15.00
N ASP A 192 -9.86 -1.70 -15.67
CA ASP A 192 -9.55 -0.41 -15.05
C ASP A 192 -10.60 -0.01 -14.00
N GLY A 193 -11.88 -0.19 -14.31
CA GLY A 193 -12.97 0.09 -13.38
C GLY A 193 -12.93 -0.81 -12.13
N LEU A 194 -12.62 -2.09 -12.31
CA LEU A 194 -12.50 -3.04 -11.19
C LEU A 194 -11.26 -2.74 -10.34
N ALA A 195 -10.10 -2.46 -10.94
CA ALA A 195 -8.90 -2.04 -10.21
C ALA A 195 -9.14 -0.74 -9.44
N ALA A 196 -9.82 0.24 -10.03
CA ALA A 196 -10.22 1.47 -9.35
C ALA A 196 -11.13 1.20 -8.15
N TRP A 197 -12.08 0.29 -8.28
CA TRP A 197 -12.99 -0.07 -7.18
C TRP A 197 -12.26 -0.76 -6.03
N VAL A 198 -11.42 -1.76 -6.32
CA VAL A 198 -10.59 -2.41 -5.28
C VAL A 198 -9.61 -1.42 -4.67
N GLY A 199 -9.17 -0.43 -5.44
CA GLY A 199 -8.36 0.70 -4.95
C GLY A 199 -9.11 1.68 -4.05
N GLY A 200 -10.43 1.56 -3.89
CA GLY A 200 -11.24 2.46 -3.06
C GLY A 200 -11.68 3.74 -3.76
N GLN A 201 -11.64 3.81 -5.09
CA GLN A 201 -12.14 4.97 -5.83
C GLN A 201 -13.65 5.14 -5.65
N PRO A 202 -14.14 6.34 -5.29
CA PRO A 202 -15.55 6.57 -4.97
C PRO A 202 -16.45 6.60 -6.22
N HIS A 203 -15.86 6.83 -7.40
CA HIS A 203 -16.59 7.03 -8.64
C HIS A 203 -16.18 5.99 -9.68
N VAL A 204 -16.77 4.80 -9.57
CA VAL A 204 -16.58 3.70 -10.51
C VAL A 204 -17.86 3.43 -11.29
N ALA A 205 -17.72 3.22 -12.60
CA ALA A 205 -18.84 2.93 -13.49
C ALA A 205 -19.66 1.72 -13.01
N ALA A 206 -20.99 1.86 -13.04
CA ALA A 206 -21.90 0.79 -12.65
C ALA A 206 -21.80 -0.45 -13.56
N SER A 207 -21.31 -0.31 -14.81
CA SER A 207 -21.00 -1.43 -15.70
C SER A 207 -19.88 -2.31 -15.12
N ALA A 208 -18.76 -1.71 -14.71
CA ALA A 208 -17.65 -2.43 -14.09
C ALA A 208 -18.11 -3.14 -12.81
N LYS A 209 -18.79 -2.44 -11.89
CA LYS A 209 -19.33 -3.05 -10.66
C LYS A 209 -20.26 -4.25 -10.95
N ARG A 210 -21.17 -4.11 -11.93
CA ARG A 210 -22.08 -5.19 -12.33
C ARG A 210 -21.35 -6.40 -12.92
N SER A 211 -20.27 -6.19 -13.67
CA SER A 211 -19.48 -7.29 -14.25
C SER A 211 -18.89 -8.22 -13.18
N ALA A 212 -18.54 -7.68 -12.02
CA ALA A 212 -18.04 -8.43 -10.88
C ALA A 212 -19.15 -8.86 -9.90
N GLY A 213 -20.43 -8.55 -10.16
CA GLY A 213 -21.54 -8.89 -9.27
C GLY A 213 -21.55 -8.16 -7.92
N ILE A 214 -20.85 -7.04 -7.81
CA ILE A 214 -20.76 -6.24 -6.58
C ILE A 214 -21.76 -5.08 -6.57
N ARG A 215 -22.16 -4.65 -5.36
CA ARG A 215 -23.04 -3.52 -5.11
C ARG A 215 -22.43 -2.61 -4.05
N GLY A 216 -22.77 -1.33 -4.13
CA GLY A 216 -22.32 -0.31 -3.18
C GLY A 216 -20.88 0.17 -3.43
N ASP A 217 -20.38 0.91 -2.46
CA ASP A 217 -19.05 1.49 -2.42
C ASP A 217 -18.31 0.96 -1.18
N LEU A 218 -17.00 1.18 -1.13
CA LEU A 218 -16.16 0.73 -0.03
C LEU A 218 -16.50 1.52 1.25
N ASP A 219 -16.87 0.80 2.32
CA ASP A 219 -17.08 1.39 3.63
C ASP A 219 -15.84 1.26 4.53
N HIS A 220 -15.94 1.81 5.75
CA HIS A 220 -14.88 1.81 6.74
C HIS A 220 -14.38 0.38 7.08
N PHE A 221 -15.28 -0.60 7.26
CA PHE A 221 -14.91 -1.95 7.65
C PHE A 221 -14.28 -2.72 6.47
N GLY A 222 -14.84 -2.53 5.28
CA GLY A 222 -14.32 -3.07 4.03
C GLY A 222 -12.92 -2.54 3.74
N ALA A 223 -12.66 -1.25 3.98
CA ALA A 223 -11.33 -0.66 3.79
C ALA A 223 -10.26 -1.33 4.66
N MET A 224 -10.62 -1.64 5.91
CA MET A 224 -9.74 -2.33 6.85
C MET A 224 -9.46 -3.78 6.43
N ALA A 225 -10.45 -4.48 5.87
CA ALA A 225 -10.23 -5.80 5.29
C ALA A 225 -9.43 -5.74 3.98
N PHE A 226 -9.66 -4.72 3.16
CA PHE A 226 -8.94 -4.52 1.89
C PHE A 226 -7.47 -4.22 2.12
N LEU A 227 -7.12 -3.51 3.20
CA LEU A 227 -5.72 -3.35 3.60
C LEU A 227 -5.04 -4.70 3.90
N GLN A 228 -5.73 -5.63 4.56
CA GLN A 228 -5.22 -7.00 4.76
C GLN A 228 -5.07 -7.75 3.42
N GLY A 229 -6.03 -7.57 2.52
CA GLY A 229 -5.96 -8.05 1.14
C GLY A 229 -4.73 -7.54 0.40
N LEU A 230 -4.50 -6.23 0.42
CA LEU A 230 -3.34 -5.58 -0.19
C LEU A 230 -2.02 -6.13 0.38
N LEU A 231 -1.91 -6.33 1.69
CA LEU A 231 -0.71 -6.92 2.31
C LEU A 231 -0.45 -8.35 1.80
N THR A 232 -1.52 -9.14 1.64
CA THR A 232 -1.43 -10.50 1.10
C THR A 232 -0.96 -10.48 -0.35
N VAL A 233 -1.56 -9.62 -1.18
CA VAL A 233 -1.18 -9.42 -2.58
C VAL A 233 0.27 -8.97 -2.71
N LEU A 234 0.70 -7.99 -1.90
CA LEU A 234 2.08 -7.50 -1.91
C LEU A 234 3.08 -8.59 -1.56
N LYS A 235 2.82 -9.37 -0.49
CA LYS A 235 3.66 -10.47 -0.06
C LYS A 235 3.84 -11.51 -1.16
N ASP A 236 2.73 -11.96 -1.76
CA ASP A 236 2.75 -12.93 -2.84
C ASP A 236 3.39 -12.36 -4.12
N ALA A 237 3.27 -11.05 -4.38
CA ALA A 237 3.96 -10.36 -5.48
C ALA A 237 5.47 -10.12 -5.23
N GLY A 238 6.02 -10.64 -4.12
CA GLY A 238 7.45 -10.55 -3.81
C GLY A 238 7.86 -9.28 -3.05
N HIS A 239 6.91 -8.47 -2.58
CA HIS A 239 7.20 -7.34 -1.69
C HIS A 239 7.15 -7.81 -0.22
N PRO A 240 8.25 -7.69 0.56
CA PRO A 240 8.30 -8.23 1.92
C PRO A 240 7.31 -7.59 2.91
N GLY A 241 6.83 -6.39 2.60
CA GLY A 241 5.88 -5.66 3.43
C GLY A 241 5.46 -4.33 2.81
N LEU A 242 4.61 -3.62 3.53
CA LEU A 242 4.12 -2.29 3.19
C LEU A 242 4.49 -1.30 4.31
N LEU A 243 5.22 -0.25 3.95
CA LEU A 243 5.38 0.92 4.82
C LEU A 243 4.29 1.95 4.49
N VAL A 244 3.40 2.24 5.44
CA VAL A 244 2.43 3.33 5.35
C VAL A 244 2.86 4.46 6.27
N VAL A 245 3.02 5.66 5.70
CA VAL A 245 3.28 6.89 6.44
C VAL A 245 2.02 7.73 6.44
N LEU A 246 1.43 7.99 7.61
CA LEU A 246 0.42 9.02 7.79
C LEU A 246 1.11 10.30 8.27
N ASP A 247 1.34 11.23 7.35
CA ASP A 247 2.02 12.50 7.63
C ASP A 247 1.01 13.56 8.11
N GLU A 248 1.51 14.51 8.90
CA GLU A 248 0.74 15.65 9.43
C GLU A 248 -0.46 15.27 10.31
N VAL A 249 -0.34 14.24 11.16
CA VAL A 249 -1.43 13.85 12.09
C VAL A 249 -1.72 14.95 13.11
N GLU A 250 -0.78 15.88 13.37
CA GLU A 250 -1.01 17.05 14.21
C GLU A 250 -2.12 17.98 13.68
N THR A 251 -2.46 17.89 12.40
CA THR A 251 -3.59 18.65 11.82
C THR A 251 -4.91 18.34 12.52
N LEU A 252 -5.03 17.16 13.16
CA LEU A 252 -6.18 16.78 13.99
C LEU A 252 -6.44 17.74 15.16
N GLN A 253 -5.43 18.49 15.60
CA GLN A 253 -5.59 19.48 16.68
C GLN A 253 -6.42 20.70 16.25
N ARG A 254 -6.48 20.99 14.95
CA ARG A 254 -7.17 22.17 14.37
C ARG A 254 -8.63 21.91 14.03
N VAL A 255 -9.07 20.66 14.12
CA VAL A 255 -10.41 20.19 13.75
C VAL A 255 -11.38 20.39 14.90
N ARG A 256 -12.68 20.46 14.60
CA ARG A 256 -13.75 20.48 15.60
C ARG A 256 -13.65 19.27 16.54
N GLY A 257 -13.94 19.47 17.83
CA GLY A 257 -13.74 18.47 18.88
C GLY A 257 -14.39 17.10 18.63
N ASP A 258 -15.63 17.07 18.15
CA ASP A 258 -16.34 15.82 17.83
C ASP A 258 -15.71 15.05 16.66
N VAL A 259 -15.20 15.75 15.66
CA VAL A 259 -14.47 15.15 14.53
C VAL A 259 -13.09 14.66 14.98
N ARG A 260 -12.41 15.45 15.82
CA ARG A 260 -11.13 15.07 16.43
C ARG A 260 -11.26 13.81 17.26
N ASP A 261 -12.29 13.69 18.10
CA ASP A 261 -12.50 12.50 18.94
C ASP A 261 -12.73 11.24 18.09
N LYS A 262 -13.49 11.36 17.00
CA LYS A 262 -13.65 10.26 16.02
C LYS A 262 -12.33 9.87 15.36
N ALA A 263 -11.52 10.85 14.96
CA ALA A 263 -10.23 10.62 14.33
C ALA A 263 -9.22 9.96 15.29
N LEU A 264 -9.15 10.44 16.53
CA LEU A 264 -8.31 9.86 17.58
C LEU A 264 -8.76 8.44 17.93
N ASN A 265 -10.07 8.18 17.99
CA ASN A 265 -10.57 6.83 18.20
C ASN A 265 -10.25 5.90 17.02
N ALA A 266 -10.36 6.37 15.77
CA ALA A 266 -9.97 5.60 14.59
C ALA A 266 -8.46 5.29 14.59
N LEU A 267 -7.62 6.25 14.97
CA LEU A 267 -6.18 6.04 15.12
C LEU A 267 -5.87 5.02 16.21
N ARG A 268 -6.52 5.13 17.37
CA ARG A 268 -6.39 4.16 18.47
C ARG A 268 -6.76 2.75 18.00
N GLN A 269 -7.91 2.60 17.34
CA GLN A 269 -8.35 1.30 16.80
C GLN A 269 -7.34 0.74 15.80
N LEU A 270 -6.79 1.57 14.91
CA LEU A 270 -5.77 1.15 13.96
C LEU A 270 -4.49 0.67 14.68
N ILE A 271 -4.07 1.36 15.75
CA ILE A 271 -2.92 0.94 16.57
C ILE A 271 -3.20 -0.40 17.27
N ASP A 272 -4.36 -0.55 17.89
CA ASP A 272 -4.76 -1.79 18.58
C ASP A 272 -4.81 -2.98 17.59
N GLU A 273 -5.25 -2.74 16.35
CA GLU A 273 -5.30 -3.76 15.32
C GLU A 273 -3.92 -4.12 14.76
N VAL A 274 -3.01 -3.16 14.65
CA VAL A 274 -1.60 -3.44 14.33
C VAL A 274 -0.96 -4.29 15.44
N ASP A 275 -1.15 -3.90 16.70
CA ASP A 275 -0.58 -4.62 17.86
C ASP A 275 -1.12 -6.05 18.01
N SER A 276 -2.43 -6.24 17.77
CA SER A 276 -3.06 -7.57 17.78
C SER A 276 -2.63 -8.48 16.61
N GLY A 277 -1.78 -7.99 15.69
CA GLY A 277 -1.27 -8.77 14.56
C GLY A 277 -2.28 -8.93 13.42
N ARG A 278 -3.30 -8.07 13.34
CA ARG A 278 -4.30 -8.11 12.26
C ARG A 278 -3.67 -7.85 10.87
N TYR A 279 -2.56 -7.12 10.82
CA TYR A 279 -1.93 -6.62 9.59
C TYR A 279 -0.50 -7.17 9.40
N PRO A 280 -0.30 -8.49 9.23
CA PRO A 280 1.04 -9.04 9.04
C PRO A 280 1.70 -8.43 7.79
N GLY A 281 2.93 -7.93 7.95
CA GLY A 281 3.66 -7.23 6.89
C GLY A 281 3.41 -5.72 6.81
N LEU A 282 2.64 -5.13 7.75
CA LEU A 282 2.43 -3.68 7.81
C LEU A 282 3.41 -3.01 8.76
N TYR A 283 4.11 -2.00 8.25
CA TYR A 283 4.78 -0.99 9.06
C TYR A 283 3.98 0.30 8.94
N LEU A 284 3.31 0.69 10.03
CA LEU A 284 2.56 1.94 10.13
C LEU A 284 3.39 3.00 10.88
N LEU A 285 3.67 4.11 10.20
CA LEU A 285 4.36 5.27 10.76
C LEU A 285 3.41 6.47 10.76
N ILE A 286 3.33 7.18 11.88
CA ILE A 286 2.67 8.48 11.93
C ILE A 286 3.68 9.59 12.24
N THR A 287 3.43 10.80 11.74
CA THR A 287 4.18 11.99 12.15
C THR A 287 3.27 12.96 12.89
N GLY A 288 3.85 13.72 13.83
CA GLY A 288 3.10 14.65 14.67
C GLY A 288 3.99 15.64 15.43
N THR A 289 3.33 16.60 16.10
CA THR A 289 3.93 17.54 17.07
C THR A 289 3.38 17.30 18.46
#